data_AF-A0A5E4R4A8-F1
#
_entry.id   AF-A0A5E4R4A8-F1
#
_cell.length_a   1.000
_cell.length_b   1.000
_cell.length_c   1.000
_cell.angle_alpha   90.00
_cell.angle_beta   90.00
_cell.angle_gamma   90.00
#
_symmetry.space_group_name_H-M   'P 1'
#
loop_
_entity.id
_entity.type
_entity.pdbx_description
1 polymer ?
#
loop_
_entity_poly.entity_id
_entity_poly.type
_entity_poly.pdbx_seq_one_letter_code
_entity_poly.pdbx_strand_id
1 'polypeptide(L)'
;MVYRNGLMCFVSFLAFVLSHSAISAEIETRCRNPPTAPQKIERVITLCQDEIKLSILREALDVIKEEHTMPAERRRNKREVPFSHDEKRIAGCLLQCVYRKVKAVDGFGFPTLEGLVGLYSDGVNERGYFMAVLEASRECLMRNHDK
;
A
#
# COMPACT_ATOMS: atom_id res chain seq x y z
N MET A 1 -33.50 59.63 12.93
CA MET A 1 -32.15 59.01 13.03
C MET A 1 -32.29 57.54 13.49
N VAL A 2 -32.97 56.68 12.73
CA VAL A 2 -33.18 55.26 13.13
C VAL A 2 -32.85 54.28 12.00
N TYR A 3 -33.00 54.69 10.73
CA TYR A 3 -32.74 53.83 9.57
C TYR A 3 -31.26 53.62 9.21
N ARG A 4 -30.32 54.43 9.74
CA ARG A 4 -28.90 54.36 9.34
C ARG A 4 -28.10 53.28 10.06
N ASN A 5 -28.54 52.84 11.25
CA ASN A 5 -27.90 51.77 12.02
C ASN A 5 -28.38 50.36 11.61
N GLY A 6 -29.63 50.23 11.14
CA GLY A 6 -30.15 48.94 10.65
C GLY A 6 -29.50 48.48 9.34
N LEU A 7 -29.19 49.43 8.44
CA LEU A 7 -28.57 49.12 7.14
C LEU A 7 -27.13 48.61 7.28
N MET A 8 -26.34 49.15 8.21
CA MET A 8 -24.97 48.72 8.48
C MET A 8 -24.90 47.29 9.07
N CYS A 9 -25.84 46.94 9.95
CA CYS A 9 -25.95 45.58 10.48
C CYS A 9 -26.40 44.56 9.42
N PHE A 10 -27.31 44.95 8.51
CA PHE A 10 -27.82 44.06 7.46
C PHE A 10 -26.74 43.71 6.41
N VAL A 11 -25.90 44.69 6.03
CA VAL A 11 -24.79 44.48 5.09
C VAL A 11 -23.70 43.59 5.72
N SER A 12 -23.45 43.74 7.02
CA SER A 12 -22.49 42.91 7.76
C SER A 12 -22.98 41.46 7.91
N PHE A 13 -24.28 41.25 8.11
CA PHE A 13 -24.90 39.92 8.15
C PHE A 13 -24.91 39.24 6.77
N LEU A 14 -25.22 39.98 5.69
CA LEU A 14 -25.18 39.45 4.33
C LEU A 14 -23.76 39.06 3.88
N ALA A 15 -22.74 39.82 4.27
CA ALA A 15 -21.34 39.47 3.99
C ALA A 15 -20.89 38.21 4.73
N PHE A 16 -21.37 37.97 5.96
CA PHE A 16 -21.06 36.78 6.74
C PHE A 16 -21.76 35.53 6.18
N VAL A 17 -22.98 35.66 5.66
CA VAL A 17 -23.75 34.56 5.05
C VAL A 17 -23.19 34.17 3.68
N LEU A 18 -22.74 35.12 2.85
CA LEU A 18 -22.09 34.80 1.57
C LEU A 18 -20.73 34.09 1.76
N SER A 19 -20.02 34.34 2.86
CA SER A 19 -18.71 33.75 3.13
C SER A 19 -18.79 32.29 3.60
N HIS A 20 -19.96 31.82 4.08
CA HIS A 20 -20.11 30.48 4.65
C HIS A 20 -20.39 29.38 3.62
N SER A 21 -20.59 29.73 2.34
CA SER A 21 -20.84 28.75 1.27
C SER A 21 -19.57 28.32 0.51
N ALA A 22 -18.38 28.78 0.93
CA ALA A 22 -17.11 28.44 0.29
C ALA A 22 -16.30 27.34 1.00
N ILE A 23 -16.89 26.63 1.98
CA ILE A 23 -16.24 25.51 2.69
C ILE A 23 -17.10 24.25 2.53
N SER A 24 -17.29 23.78 1.30
CA SER A 24 -17.77 22.41 1.01
C SER A 24 -17.68 22.07 -0.47
N ALA A 25 -16.48 22.18 -1.04
CA ALA A 25 -16.20 21.58 -2.36
C ALA A 25 -14.76 21.02 -2.47
N GLU A 26 -14.05 20.80 -1.35
CA GLU A 26 -12.68 20.25 -1.36
C GLU A 26 -12.55 18.93 -0.58
N ILE A 27 -13.62 18.13 -0.51
CA ILE A 27 -13.55 16.73 -0.02
C ILE A 27 -14.09 15.77 -1.09
N GLU A 28 -13.87 16.07 -2.37
CA GLU A 28 -14.16 15.15 -3.47
C GLU A 28 -12.99 15.04 -4.46
N THR A 29 -11.76 15.08 -3.96
CA THR A 29 -10.55 14.88 -4.77
C THR A 29 -9.53 13.97 -4.08
N ARG A 30 -9.95 13.12 -3.14
CA ARG A 30 -9.11 12.01 -2.69
C ARG A 30 -9.36 10.83 -3.61
N CYS A 31 -8.34 10.41 -4.34
CA CYS A 31 -8.36 9.17 -5.13
C CYS A 31 -8.90 8.06 -4.23
N ARG A 32 -10.05 7.48 -4.60
CA ARG A 32 -10.56 6.30 -3.90
C ARG A 32 -9.66 5.14 -4.31
N ASN A 33 -8.73 4.75 -3.43
CA ASN A 33 -8.02 3.50 -3.61
C ASN A 33 -9.07 2.39 -3.81
N PRO A 34 -8.95 1.55 -4.84
CA PRO A 34 -9.83 0.42 -4.99
C PRO A 34 -9.78 -0.40 -3.69
N PRO A 35 -10.94 -0.70 -3.06
CA PRO A 35 -11.00 -1.27 -1.72
C PRO A 35 -10.45 -2.69 -1.65
N THR A 36 -10.19 -3.31 -2.80
CA THR A 36 -9.71 -4.68 -2.93
C THR A 36 -8.55 -4.72 -3.91
N ALA A 37 -7.50 -5.46 -3.53
CA ALA A 37 -6.42 -5.79 -4.43
C ALA A 37 -7.01 -6.48 -5.69
N PRO A 38 -6.49 -6.21 -6.90
CA PRO A 38 -6.98 -6.85 -8.11
C PRO A 38 -7.04 -8.38 -7.96
N GLN A 39 -8.13 -9.05 -8.35
CA GLN A 39 -8.30 -10.51 -8.18
C GLN A 39 -7.15 -11.36 -8.76
N LYS A 40 -6.41 -10.80 -9.73
CA LYS A 40 -5.22 -11.40 -10.31
C LYS A 40 -4.04 -11.41 -9.33
N ILE A 41 -3.80 -10.33 -8.58
CA ILE A 41 -2.71 -10.28 -7.60
C ILE A 41 -2.99 -11.14 -6.38
N GLU A 42 -4.27 -11.24 -5.96
CA GLU A 42 -4.68 -12.10 -4.85
C GLU A 42 -4.32 -13.56 -5.10
N ARG A 43 -4.61 -14.09 -6.30
CA ARG A 43 -4.22 -15.45 -6.69
C ARG A 43 -2.70 -15.66 -6.67
N VAL A 44 -1.93 -14.70 -7.16
CA VAL A 44 -0.47 -14.76 -7.15
C VAL A 44 0.06 -14.75 -5.71
N ILE A 45 -0.52 -13.95 -4.82
CA ILE A 45 -0.17 -13.91 -3.41
C ILE A 45 -0.43 -15.27 -2.76
N THR A 46 -1.59 -15.90 -2.98
CA THR A 46 -1.89 -17.24 -2.43
C THR A 46 -0.87 -18.27 -2.89
N LEU A 47 -0.56 -18.31 -4.20
CA LEU A 47 0.46 -19.22 -4.73
C LEU A 47 1.83 -19.01 -4.08
N CYS A 48 2.25 -17.75 -3.92
CA CYS A 48 3.51 -17.43 -3.27
C CYS A 48 3.51 -17.80 -1.78
N GLN A 49 2.38 -17.64 -1.09
CA GLN A 49 2.25 -18.06 0.31
C GLN A 49 2.37 -19.57 0.45
N ASP A 50 1.81 -20.35 -0.47
CA ASP A 50 1.93 -21.80 -0.47
C ASP A 50 3.38 -22.26 -0.74
N GLU A 51 4.07 -21.63 -1.69
CA GLU A 51 5.50 -21.89 -1.96
C GLU A 51 6.37 -21.64 -0.72
N ILE A 52 6.16 -20.50 -0.05
CA ILE A 52 6.89 -20.13 1.17
C ILE A 52 6.57 -21.07 2.32
N LYS A 53 5.29 -21.41 2.51
CA LYS A 53 4.87 -22.33 3.57
C LYS A 53 5.53 -23.70 3.40
N LEU A 54 5.56 -24.23 2.17
CA LEU A 54 6.25 -25.48 1.88
C LEU A 54 7.76 -25.38 2.10
N SER A 55 8.38 -24.24 1.76
CA SER A 55 9.81 -24.01 2.01
C SER A 55 10.14 -23.98 3.50
N ILE A 56 9.36 -23.28 4.32
CA ILE A 56 9.56 -23.21 5.78
C ILE A 56 9.35 -24.58 6.43
N LEU A 57 8.33 -25.32 6.00
CA LEU A 57 8.07 -26.67 6.51
C LEU A 57 9.23 -27.63 6.17
N ARG A 58 9.85 -27.50 5.00
CA ARG A 58 11.05 -28.26 4.63
C ARG A 58 12.27 -27.86 5.46
N GLU A 59 12.53 -26.56 5.62
CA GLU A 59 13.60 -26.03 6.49
C GLU A 59 13.45 -26.57 7.92
N ALA A 60 12.23 -26.58 8.46
CA ALA A 60 11.95 -27.17 9.77
C ALA A 60 12.14 -28.70 9.78
N LEU A 61 11.72 -29.42 8.74
CA LEU A 61 11.90 -30.88 8.64
C LEU A 61 13.37 -31.29 8.53
N ASP A 62 14.19 -30.50 7.84
CA ASP A 62 15.63 -30.74 7.73
C ASP A 62 16.33 -30.52 9.09
N VAL A 63 15.94 -29.48 9.84
CA VAL A 63 16.40 -29.25 11.23
C VAL A 63 15.94 -30.36 12.18
N ILE A 64 14.68 -30.80 12.09
CA ILE A 64 14.13 -31.89 12.93
C ILE A 64 14.80 -33.24 12.60
N LYS A 65 15.25 -33.45 11.37
CA LYS A 65 16.04 -34.63 10.98
C LYS A 65 17.43 -34.64 11.62
N GLU A 66 17.95 -33.49 12.03
CA GLU A 66 19.27 -33.34 12.64
C GLU A 66 19.24 -33.28 14.18
N GLU A 67 18.14 -32.86 14.85
CA GLU A 67 18.01 -33.01 16.31
C GLU A 67 16.56 -32.89 16.83
N HIS A 68 16.26 -33.61 17.93
CA HIS A 68 14.94 -33.63 18.58
C HIS A 68 14.74 -32.45 19.55
N THR A 69 13.86 -31.49 19.21
CA THR A 69 12.74 -30.98 20.05
C THR A 69 12.12 -29.72 19.44
N MET A 70 10.79 -29.63 19.41
CA MET A 70 10.03 -28.44 18.98
C MET A 70 9.04 -28.04 20.08
N PRO A 71 8.96 -26.78 20.52
CA PRO A 71 7.83 -26.28 21.30
C PRO A 71 6.74 -25.67 20.41
N ALA A 72 5.51 -25.78 20.89
CA ALA A 72 4.26 -25.55 20.17
C ALA A 72 3.74 -24.09 20.19
N GLU A 73 3.02 -23.77 19.11
CA GLU A 73 1.98 -22.76 18.84
C GLU A 73 1.91 -21.46 19.67
N ARG A 74 1.99 -20.32 18.96
CA ARG A 74 1.62 -18.98 19.49
C ARG A 74 0.30 -18.49 18.88
N ARG A 75 -0.68 -18.21 19.74
CA ARG A 75 -1.96 -17.54 19.40
C ARG A 75 -1.70 -16.14 18.82
N ARG A 76 -2.39 -15.83 17.70
CA ARG A 76 -2.38 -14.52 17.04
C ARG A 76 -3.19 -13.50 17.85
N ASN A 77 -2.51 -12.53 18.45
CA ASN A 77 -3.12 -11.24 18.84
C ASN A 77 -2.72 -10.16 17.82
N LYS A 78 -3.62 -9.19 17.61
CA LYS A 78 -3.41 -8.00 16.77
C LYS A 78 -2.19 -7.22 17.29
N ARG A 79 -1.13 -7.09 16.47
CA ARG A 79 0.15 -6.49 16.92
C ARG A 79 0.17 -4.97 16.76
N GLU A 80 0.48 -4.29 17.86
CA GLU A 80 1.05 -2.92 17.92
C GLU A 80 2.60 -2.94 17.90
N VAL A 81 3.22 -4.12 17.88
CA VAL A 81 4.67 -4.34 18.03
C VAL A 81 5.35 -4.41 16.65
N PRO A 82 6.55 -3.82 16.45
CA PRO A 82 7.30 -3.95 15.21
C PRO A 82 7.49 -5.41 14.78
N PHE A 83 7.44 -5.67 13.48
CA PHE A 83 7.64 -7.01 12.91
C PHE A 83 8.96 -7.62 13.40
N SER A 84 8.90 -8.87 13.83
CA SER A 84 10.06 -9.68 14.14
C SER A 84 10.93 -9.88 12.90
N HIS A 85 12.20 -10.25 13.11
CA HIS A 85 13.12 -10.52 12.01
C HIS A 85 12.58 -11.57 11.02
N ASP A 86 11.98 -12.64 11.53
CA ASP A 86 11.42 -13.70 10.68
C ASP A 86 10.19 -13.24 9.90
N GLU A 87 9.35 -12.40 10.49
CA GLU A 87 8.22 -11.80 9.75
C GLU A 87 8.70 -10.86 8.65
N LYS A 88 9.78 -10.10 8.88
CA LYS A 88 10.41 -9.29 7.83
C LYS A 88 11.01 -10.16 6.74
N ARG A 89 11.69 -11.26 7.09
CA ARG A 89 12.22 -12.25 6.14
C ARG A 89 11.10 -12.85 5.29
N ILE A 90 10.02 -13.32 5.93
CA ILE A 90 8.86 -13.90 5.24
C ILE A 90 8.18 -12.87 4.33
N ALA A 91 7.99 -11.63 4.80
CA ALA A 91 7.42 -10.56 3.99
C ALA A 91 8.30 -10.24 2.76
N GLY A 92 9.62 -10.22 2.93
CA GLY A 92 10.58 -10.05 1.84
C GLY A 92 10.51 -11.19 0.81
N CYS A 93 10.51 -12.45 1.26
CA CYS A 93 10.35 -13.61 0.40
C CYS A 93 9.03 -13.58 -0.38
N LEU A 94 7.93 -13.20 0.28
CA LEU A 94 6.62 -13.07 -0.34
C LEU A 94 6.61 -12.00 -1.42
N LEU A 95 7.12 -10.81 -1.11
CA LEU A 95 7.20 -9.70 -2.05
C LEU A 95 8.04 -10.08 -3.28
N GLN A 96 9.19 -10.72 -3.05
CA GLN A 96 10.09 -11.14 -4.13
C GLN A 96 9.46 -12.22 -5.03
N CYS A 97 8.71 -13.16 -4.45
CA CYS A 97 7.96 -14.15 -5.23
C CYS A 97 6.90 -13.47 -6.12
N VAL A 98 6.11 -12.56 -5.54
CA VAL A 98 5.06 -11.84 -6.27
C VAL A 98 5.68 -11.04 -7.43
N TYR A 99 6.75 -10.29 -7.17
CA TYR A 99 7.42 -9.52 -8.21
C TYR A 99 7.97 -10.39 -9.34
N ARG A 100 8.53 -11.56 -9.05
CA ARG A 100 8.97 -12.51 -10.09
C ARG A 100 7.82 -13.03 -10.93
N LYS A 101 6.69 -13.40 -10.30
CA LYS A 101 5.53 -13.97 -10.99
C LYS A 101 4.81 -12.93 -11.86
N VAL A 102 4.78 -11.67 -11.44
CA VAL A 102 4.20 -10.56 -12.20
C VAL A 102 5.19 -9.87 -13.14
N LYS A 103 6.42 -10.39 -13.26
CA LYS A 103 7.49 -9.84 -14.10
C LYS A 103 7.86 -8.39 -13.76
N ALA A 104 7.77 -8.04 -12.48
CA ALA A 104 8.14 -6.73 -11.96
C ALA A 104 9.63 -6.60 -11.60
N VAL A 105 10.44 -7.62 -11.90
CA VAL A 105 11.88 -7.66 -11.63
C VAL A 105 12.66 -8.05 -12.88
N ASP A 106 13.93 -7.67 -12.93
CA ASP A 106 14.87 -8.02 -13.99
C ASP A 106 15.45 -9.45 -13.82
N GLY A 107 16.43 -9.81 -14.67
CA GLY A 107 17.11 -11.10 -14.63
C GLY A 107 17.96 -11.36 -13.38
N PHE A 108 18.35 -10.30 -12.66
CA PHE A 108 19.08 -10.39 -11.39
C PHE A 108 18.13 -10.39 -10.19
N GLY A 109 16.84 -10.11 -10.41
CA GLY A 109 15.81 -10.07 -9.38
C GLY A 109 15.63 -8.70 -8.74
N PHE A 110 16.14 -7.62 -9.35
CA PHE A 110 15.90 -6.25 -8.90
C PHE A 110 14.63 -5.69 -9.52
N PRO A 111 13.80 -4.93 -8.76
CA PRO A 111 12.58 -4.36 -9.29
C PRO A 111 12.84 -3.37 -10.43
N THR A 112 12.02 -3.40 -11.47
CA THR A 112 12.11 -2.47 -12.61
C THR A 112 11.01 -1.42 -12.53
N LEU A 113 11.28 -0.21 -13.03
CA LEU A 113 10.29 0.87 -13.02
C LEU A 113 9.02 0.46 -13.77
N GLU A 114 9.17 -0.04 -15.00
CA GLU A 114 8.05 -0.50 -15.82
C GLU A 114 7.26 -1.62 -15.13
N GLY A 115 7.97 -2.57 -14.53
CA GLY A 115 7.39 -3.69 -13.81
C GLY A 115 6.56 -3.28 -12.60
N LEU A 116 7.09 -2.37 -11.77
CA LEU A 116 6.39 -1.84 -10.60
C LEU A 116 5.18 -1.00 -11.00
N VAL A 117 5.32 -0.15 -12.01
CA VAL A 117 4.21 0.66 -12.51
C VAL A 117 3.10 -0.25 -13.04
N GLY A 118 3.45 -1.20 -13.90
CA GLY A 118 2.50 -2.19 -14.42
C GLY A 118 1.81 -3.00 -13.33
N LEU A 119 2.52 -3.38 -12.28
CA LEU A 119 1.95 -4.09 -11.13
C LEU A 119 0.93 -3.23 -10.36
N TYR A 120 1.32 -2.02 -9.98
CA TYR A 120 0.49 -1.17 -9.11
C TYR A 120 -0.68 -0.53 -9.85
N SER A 121 -0.53 -0.23 -11.15
CA SER A 121 -1.61 0.31 -11.96
C SER A 121 -2.49 -0.75 -12.65
N ASP A 122 -2.23 -2.05 -12.46
CA ASP A 122 -3.02 -3.12 -13.07
C ASP A 122 -4.50 -3.00 -12.64
N GLY A 123 -5.40 -2.90 -13.61
CA GLY A 123 -6.84 -2.76 -13.38
C GLY A 123 -7.30 -1.37 -12.92
N VAL A 124 -6.43 -0.34 -12.91
CA VAL A 124 -6.80 1.04 -12.58
C VAL A 124 -6.91 1.88 -13.85
N ASN A 125 -8.09 2.46 -14.10
CA ASN A 125 -8.36 3.28 -15.28
C ASN A 125 -8.21 4.79 -15.04
N GLU A 126 -7.58 5.19 -13.93
CA GLU A 126 -7.40 6.60 -13.56
C GLU A 126 -5.99 7.08 -13.93
N ARG A 127 -5.92 8.12 -14.79
CA ARG A 127 -4.64 8.70 -15.22
C ARG A 127 -3.83 9.29 -14.07
N GLY A 128 -4.50 9.94 -13.11
CA GLY A 128 -3.83 10.51 -11.93
C GLY A 128 -3.13 9.45 -11.09
N TYR A 129 -3.80 8.32 -10.88
CA TYR A 129 -3.24 7.17 -10.17
C TYR A 129 -2.00 6.61 -10.88
N PHE A 130 -2.06 6.44 -12.20
CA PHE A 130 -0.90 5.99 -12.99
C PHE A 130 0.31 6.91 -12.82
N MET A 131 0.11 8.23 -12.91
CA MET A 131 1.20 9.20 -12.76
C MET A 131 1.77 9.21 -11.34
N ALA A 132 0.93 9.06 -10.32
CA ALA A 132 1.36 8.97 -8.94
C ALA A 132 2.20 7.70 -8.68
N VAL A 133 1.77 6.56 -9.23
CA VAL A 133 2.51 5.29 -9.15
C VAL A 133 3.85 5.38 -9.88
N LEU A 134 3.89 6.00 -11.06
CA LEU A 134 5.11 6.22 -11.83
C LEU A 134 6.13 7.02 -11.03
N GLU A 135 5.71 8.15 -10.47
CA GLU A 135 6.60 9.03 -9.70
C GLU A 135 7.10 8.34 -8.43
N ALA A 136 6.20 7.73 -7.66
CA ALA A 136 6.55 7.03 -6.43
C ALA A 136 7.51 5.84 -6.69
N SER A 137 7.27 5.08 -7.76
CA SER A 137 8.12 3.94 -8.13
C SER A 137 9.50 4.42 -8.57
N ARG A 138 9.56 5.52 -9.34
CA ARG A 138 10.83 6.13 -9.78
C ARG A 138 11.63 6.62 -8.58
N GLU A 139 11.01 7.36 -7.68
CA GLU A 139 11.67 7.88 -6.48
C GLU A 139 12.22 6.74 -5.61
N CYS A 140 11.42 5.70 -5.37
CA CYS A 140 11.82 4.53 -4.60
C CYS A 140 13.06 3.85 -5.18
N LEU A 141 13.07 3.64 -6.51
CA LEU A 141 14.19 3.02 -7.20
C LEU A 141 15.43 3.91 -7.12
N MET A 142 15.33 5.21 -7.40
CA MET A 142 16.50 6.10 -7.36
C MET A 142 17.16 6.15 -5.98
N ARG A 143 16.37 6.15 -4.89
CA ARG A 143 16.91 6.19 -3.52
C ARG A 143 17.64 4.90 -3.10
N ASN A 144 17.39 3.79 -3.79
CA ASN A 144 17.92 2.47 -3.45
C ASN A 144 18.79 1.84 -4.54
N HIS A 145 19.01 2.53 -5.67
CA HIS A 145 19.86 2.05 -6.76
C HIS A 145 21.37 2.28 -6.48
N ASP A 146 21.72 3.21 -5.59
CA ASP A 146 23.11 3.59 -5.27
C ASP A 146 23.64 3.02 -3.94
N LYS A 147 23.01 1.97 -3.40
CA LYS A 147 23.45 1.27 -2.17
C LYS A 147 23.79 -0.18 -2.45
#